data_AF-A0A7S4C3C2-F1
#
_entry.id   AF-A0A7S4C3C2-F1
#
_cell.length_a   1.000
_cell.length_b   1.000
_cell.length_c   1.000
_cell.angle_alpha   90.00
_cell.angle_beta   90.00
_cell.angle_gamma   90.00
#
_symmetry.space_group_name_H-M   'P 1'
#
loop_
_entity.id
_entity.type
_entity.pdbx_description
1 polymer ?
#
loop_
_entity_poly.entity_id
_entity_poly.type
_entity_poly.pdbx_seq_one_letter_code
_entity_poly.pdbx_strand_id
1 'polypeptide(L)'
;AAETDTTRRLSERGRDTPPHASMLSSCGLVLPVLLLLDAASAYAPTSDVVEKTATAAGADTKSSEILLVNFLGADDSVTHTWRALNDPVMGGRSFGKVTVENNVLNFTGVCRIVPSLKAPGFITAQTSDFKSWPDVSGCKGITIKAKANSDYSGYRISFGRGHPIGGKFFAYGYKSHFAPSVGSFGSVYLPFEQFTDFWDDATGEPIHTCAENAAYCPDDKTKQNMKTMSIWAEGVEGEVSIEIDSVSGYSCEAK
;
A
#
# COMPACT_ATOMS: atom_id res chain seq x y z
N ALA A 1 -11.21 1.44 69.03
CA ALA A 1 -10.13 2.22 68.42
C ALA A 1 -10.69 2.73 67.10
N ALA A 2 -11.36 3.89 67.08
CA ALA A 2 -10.80 5.25 67.13
C ALA A 2 -9.80 5.47 65.97
N GLU A 3 -9.83 6.51 65.15
CA GLU A 3 -10.77 7.56 64.73
C GLU A 3 -10.02 8.36 63.63
N THR A 4 -10.69 9.31 62.95
CA THR A 4 -10.19 10.40 62.05
C THR A 4 -9.83 9.99 60.62
N ASP A 5 -10.53 10.38 59.54
CA ASP A 5 -11.09 11.68 59.08
C ASP A 5 -10.07 12.80 58.94
N THR A 6 -9.79 13.23 57.70
CA THR A 6 -9.70 14.67 57.38
C THR A 6 -9.92 14.91 55.88
N THR A 7 -10.99 15.64 55.59
CA THR A 7 -11.29 16.34 54.33
C THR A 7 -10.69 17.76 54.33
N ARG A 8 -10.23 18.28 53.18
CA ARG A 8 -10.23 19.73 52.82
C ARG A 8 -9.74 19.90 51.36
N ARG A 9 -10.52 20.34 50.36
CA ARG A 9 -11.14 21.66 50.03
C ARG A 9 -10.17 22.85 49.80
N LEU A 10 -10.23 23.32 48.54
CA LEU A 10 -10.22 24.71 48.03
C LEU A 10 -8.94 25.55 48.06
N SER A 11 -8.53 26.05 46.89
CA SER A 11 -8.38 27.51 46.66
C SER A 11 -8.28 27.85 45.17
N GLU A 12 -9.19 28.70 44.70
CA GLU A 12 -9.10 29.53 43.50
C GLU A 12 -8.08 30.68 43.68
N ARG A 13 -7.90 31.45 42.58
CA ARG A 13 -7.18 32.74 42.37
C ARG A 13 -5.81 32.55 41.71
N GLY A 14 -5.45 33.27 40.65
CA GLY A 14 -6.07 34.38 39.93
C GLY A 14 -5.01 35.03 39.03
N ARG A 15 -5.46 35.64 37.92
CA ARG A 15 -4.91 36.75 37.12
C ARG A 15 -3.38 37.00 37.14
N ASP A 16 -2.79 37.13 35.95
CA ASP A 16 -2.18 38.40 35.50
C ASP A 16 -1.85 38.40 33.99
N THR A 17 -2.23 39.50 33.34
CA THR A 17 -1.76 40.01 32.03
C THR A 17 -1.29 41.46 32.28
N PRO A 18 -0.80 42.21 31.26
CA PRO A 18 0.52 42.24 30.60
C PRO A 18 1.25 43.58 30.91
N PRO A 19 2.33 44.00 30.18
CA PRO A 19 2.08 45.03 29.15
C PRO A 19 3.02 45.11 27.91
N HIS A 20 2.43 45.59 26.81
CA HIS A 20 2.88 46.60 25.82
C HIS A 20 4.26 46.57 25.10
N ALA A 21 4.22 46.60 23.76
CA ALA A 21 4.56 47.74 22.86
C ALA A 21 4.77 47.23 21.40
N SER A 22 3.92 47.53 20.42
CA SER A 22 3.79 48.76 19.60
C SER A 22 4.98 49.08 18.68
N MET A 23 4.77 48.99 17.36
CA MET A 23 5.01 50.00 16.30
C MET A 23 4.84 49.31 14.93
N LEU A 24 3.76 49.52 14.17
CA LEU A 24 3.37 50.67 13.31
C LEU A 24 3.98 50.66 11.91
N SER A 25 3.12 51.09 10.96
CA SER A 25 3.41 51.67 9.64
C SER A 25 3.51 50.66 8.47
N SER A 26 2.78 50.79 7.35
CA SER A 26 1.86 51.82 6.85
C SER A 26 1.25 51.36 5.50
N CYS A 27 0.04 51.85 5.21
CA CYS A 27 -0.56 52.22 3.90
C CYS A 27 -0.14 51.42 2.64
N GLY A 28 -1.04 50.77 1.89
CA GLY A 28 -2.34 51.23 1.43
C GLY A 28 -2.20 51.97 0.09
N LEU A 29 -2.71 51.39 -1.00
CA LEU A 29 -3.41 52.12 -2.07
C LEU A 29 -4.11 51.13 -3.02
N VAL A 30 -5.36 51.45 -3.35
CA VAL A 30 -6.28 50.72 -4.24
C VAL A 30 -6.71 51.69 -5.35
N LEU A 31 -7.13 51.13 -6.50
CA LEU A 31 -7.88 51.70 -7.64
C LEU A 31 -7.07 52.39 -8.77
N PRO A 32 -7.62 52.55 -10.00
CA PRO A 32 -8.83 51.95 -10.62
C PRO A 32 -8.63 51.41 -12.06
N VAL A 33 -9.71 50.82 -12.55
CA VAL A 33 -10.11 50.45 -13.93
C VAL A 33 -9.84 51.54 -14.98
N LEU A 34 -9.41 51.15 -16.18
CA LEU A 34 -9.67 51.91 -17.42
C LEU A 34 -9.92 50.97 -18.62
N LEU A 35 -11.12 51.08 -19.18
CA LEU A 35 -11.56 50.55 -20.48
C LEU A 35 -11.02 51.46 -21.60
N LEU A 36 -10.53 50.88 -22.70
CA LEU A 36 -10.48 51.52 -24.01
C LEU A 36 -10.79 50.47 -25.10
N LEU A 37 -11.87 50.74 -25.84
CA LEU A 37 -12.13 50.23 -27.19
C LEU A 37 -11.23 50.98 -28.17
N ASP A 38 -10.74 50.28 -29.20
CA ASP A 38 -10.68 50.72 -30.62
C ASP A 38 -10.13 49.55 -31.45
N ALA A 39 -10.93 48.95 -32.32
CA ALA A 39 -11.15 49.32 -33.73
C ALA A 39 -10.14 48.65 -34.68
N ALA A 40 -10.69 47.98 -35.68
CA ALA A 40 -10.05 47.05 -36.59
C ALA A 40 -8.95 47.66 -37.46
N SER A 41 -7.96 46.84 -37.81
CA SER A 41 -7.26 46.99 -39.09
C SER A 41 -6.94 45.62 -39.64
N ALA A 42 -7.48 45.35 -40.83
CA ALA A 42 -7.29 44.14 -41.60
C ALA A 42 -5.84 44.02 -42.07
N TYR A 43 -5.27 42.82 -41.96
CA TYR A 43 -4.27 42.35 -42.91
C TYR A 43 -4.30 40.83 -42.94
N ALA A 44 -4.85 40.29 -44.03
CA ALA A 44 -4.63 38.90 -44.41
C ALA A 44 -3.26 38.78 -45.07
N PRO A 45 -2.54 37.68 -44.82
CA PRO A 45 -1.88 37.00 -45.91
C PRO A 45 -2.33 35.54 -45.97
N THR A 46 -2.84 35.19 -47.14
CA THR A 46 -3.00 33.81 -47.61
C THR A 46 -1.62 33.17 -47.75
N SER A 47 -1.38 32.09 -47.03
CA SER A 47 -0.35 31.13 -47.39
C SER A 47 -0.78 29.77 -46.89
N ASP A 48 -1.10 28.92 -47.86
CA ASP A 48 -1.38 27.50 -47.74
C ASP A 48 -0.31 26.81 -46.88
N VAL A 49 -0.68 26.45 -45.65
CA VAL A 49 -0.04 25.36 -44.94
C VAL A 49 -1.05 24.24 -44.93
N VAL A 50 -0.76 23.20 -45.72
CA VAL A 50 -1.42 21.91 -45.60
C VAL A 50 -1.09 21.39 -44.21
N GLU A 51 -1.95 21.72 -43.25
CA GLU A 51 -1.96 21.13 -41.92
C GLU A 51 -2.29 19.66 -42.11
N LYS A 52 -1.24 18.83 -42.11
CA LYS A 52 -1.37 17.39 -41.95
C LYS A 52 -1.91 17.20 -40.53
N THR A 53 -3.23 17.15 -40.41
CA THR A 53 -3.94 16.71 -39.21
C THR A 53 -3.50 15.29 -38.92
N ALA A 54 -2.41 15.16 -38.16
CA ALA A 54 -2.11 13.96 -37.42
C ALA A 54 -3.12 13.94 -36.28
N THR A 55 -4.28 13.34 -36.56
CA THR A 55 -5.14 12.80 -35.52
C THR A 55 -4.29 11.76 -34.79
N ALA A 56 -3.53 12.20 -33.79
CA ALA A 56 -3.11 11.31 -32.73
C ALA A 56 -4.41 10.92 -32.01
N ALA A 57 -5.06 9.90 -32.54
CA ALA A 57 -5.88 9.03 -31.72
C ALA A 57 -4.92 8.54 -30.65
N GLY A 58 -4.94 9.22 -29.50
CA GLY A 58 -4.44 8.65 -28.28
C GLY A 58 -5.16 7.33 -28.15
N ALA A 59 -4.44 6.26 -28.47
CA ALA A 59 -4.87 4.92 -28.10
C ALA A 59 -4.94 4.99 -26.58
N ASP A 60 -6.16 5.19 -26.09
CA ASP A 60 -6.54 4.86 -24.74
C ASP A 60 -6.26 3.36 -24.62
N THR A 61 -5.01 3.07 -24.30
CA THR A 61 -4.52 1.73 -24.06
C THR A 61 -5.17 1.37 -22.75
N LYS A 62 -6.42 0.90 -22.84
CA LYS A 62 -7.14 0.32 -21.71
C LYS A 62 -6.14 -0.58 -21.03
N SER A 63 -5.66 -0.20 -19.84
CA SER A 63 -4.63 -0.95 -19.15
C SER A 63 -5.18 -2.36 -19.01
N SER A 64 -4.59 -3.32 -19.72
CA SER A 64 -5.11 -4.66 -19.67
C SER A 64 -4.74 -5.18 -18.28
N GLU A 65 -5.78 -5.50 -17.50
CA GLU A 65 -5.65 -6.03 -16.16
C GLU A 65 -6.03 -7.49 -16.20
N ILE A 66 -5.28 -8.31 -15.46
CA ILE A 66 -5.59 -9.73 -15.25
C ILE A 66 -5.94 -9.87 -13.78
N LEU A 67 -7.22 -10.12 -13.48
CA LEU A 67 -7.66 -10.32 -12.11
C LEU A 67 -7.00 -11.58 -11.54
N LEU A 68 -6.35 -11.47 -10.37
CA LEU A 68 -5.74 -12.60 -9.66
C LEU A 68 -6.62 -13.05 -8.50
N VAL A 69 -7.16 -12.10 -7.73
CA VAL A 69 -8.04 -12.37 -6.58
C VAL A 69 -9.12 -11.31 -6.49
N ASN A 70 -10.36 -11.75 -6.26
CA ASN A 70 -11.39 -10.95 -5.61
C ASN A 70 -12.09 -11.80 -4.53
N PHE A 71 -13.04 -11.20 -3.83
CA PHE A 71 -13.76 -11.88 -2.76
C PHE A 71 -15.28 -11.95 -3.01
N LEU A 72 -15.67 -11.92 -4.28
CA LEU A 72 -17.07 -12.04 -4.72
C LEU A 72 -17.55 -13.50 -4.73
N GLY A 73 -16.63 -14.46 -4.85
CA GLY A 73 -16.94 -15.89 -4.91
C GLY A 73 -17.66 -16.34 -6.20
N ALA A 74 -17.74 -15.48 -7.21
CA ALA A 74 -18.46 -15.76 -8.46
C ALA A 74 -17.62 -16.51 -9.51
N ASP A 75 -16.29 -16.36 -9.47
CA ASP A 75 -15.35 -16.99 -10.39
C ASP A 75 -14.33 -17.81 -9.59
N ASP A 76 -14.35 -19.13 -9.80
CA ASP A 76 -13.53 -20.09 -9.07
C ASP A 76 -12.02 -19.91 -9.37
N SER A 77 -11.67 -19.37 -10.54
CA SER A 77 -10.28 -19.18 -10.99
C SER A 77 -9.53 -18.06 -10.28
N VAL A 78 -10.27 -17.16 -9.62
CA VAL A 78 -9.77 -16.03 -8.83
C VAL A 78 -10.27 -16.04 -7.38
N THR A 79 -10.96 -17.13 -6.99
CA THR A 79 -11.45 -17.33 -5.62
C THR A 79 -10.56 -18.31 -4.88
N HIS A 80 -9.84 -17.82 -3.87
CA HIS A 80 -8.97 -18.62 -3.02
C HIS A 80 -9.47 -18.70 -1.59
N THR A 81 -9.10 -19.77 -0.88
CA THR A 81 -9.33 -19.94 0.56
C THR A 81 -8.20 -19.28 1.32
N TRP A 82 -8.53 -18.39 2.25
CA TRP A 82 -7.57 -17.66 3.07
C TRP A 82 -7.63 -18.08 4.54
N ARG A 83 -6.49 -18.06 5.21
CA ARG A 83 -6.39 -18.30 6.65
C ARG A 83 -5.39 -17.35 7.30
N ALA A 84 -5.56 -17.13 8.61
CA ALA A 84 -4.55 -16.49 9.42
C ALA A 84 -3.41 -17.47 9.72
N LEU A 85 -2.16 -16.99 9.68
CA LEU A 85 -1.03 -17.64 10.33
C LEU A 85 -0.40 -16.65 11.31
N ASN A 86 -0.28 -17.10 12.56
CA ASN A 86 0.29 -16.32 13.65
C ASN A 86 1.73 -16.76 13.88
N ASP A 87 2.60 -15.81 14.21
CA ASP A 87 4.02 -16.07 14.48
C ASP A 87 4.20 -17.10 15.62
N PRO A 88 4.62 -18.34 15.30
CA PRO A 88 4.87 -19.37 16.29
C PRO A 88 6.32 -19.33 16.81
N VAL A 89 7.17 -18.46 16.27
CA VAL A 89 8.61 -18.53 16.42
C VAL A 89 9.02 -18.02 17.80
N MET A 90 9.81 -18.81 18.52
CA MET A 90 10.54 -18.39 19.73
C MET A 90 9.69 -17.70 20.82
N GLY A 91 8.43 -18.08 20.97
CA GLY A 91 7.49 -17.48 21.93
C GLY A 91 6.76 -16.24 21.39
N GLY A 92 6.56 -16.18 20.07
CA GLY A 92 5.78 -15.15 19.38
C GLY A 92 4.42 -14.88 20.04
N ARG A 93 4.05 -13.61 20.03
CA ARG A 93 2.83 -13.08 20.69
C ARG A 93 1.89 -12.37 19.73
N SER A 94 2.25 -12.34 18.45
CA SER A 94 1.44 -11.75 17.40
C SER A 94 0.24 -12.65 17.10
N PHE A 95 -0.92 -12.05 16.89
CA PHE A 95 -2.15 -12.79 16.61
C PHE A 95 -3.00 -12.03 15.60
N GLY A 96 -3.49 -12.75 14.60
CA GLY A 96 -4.32 -12.23 13.53
C GLY A 96 -5.56 -13.07 13.29
N LYS A 97 -6.53 -12.43 12.64
CA LYS A 97 -7.78 -13.00 12.18
C LYS A 97 -7.98 -12.60 10.72
N VAL A 98 -8.42 -13.57 9.93
CA VAL A 98 -8.77 -13.38 8.51
C VAL A 98 -10.22 -13.79 8.33
N THR A 99 -11.03 -12.89 7.78
CA THR A 99 -12.41 -13.19 7.37
C THR A 99 -12.69 -12.59 6.01
N VAL A 100 -13.52 -13.27 5.22
CA VAL A 100 -14.05 -12.71 3.97
C VAL A 100 -15.50 -12.32 4.23
N GLU A 101 -15.77 -11.02 4.21
CA GLU A 101 -17.08 -10.43 4.52
C GLU A 101 -17.29 -9.19 3.65
N ASN A 102 -18.52 -8.93 3.23
CA ASN A 102 -18.85 -7.79 2.36
C ASN A 102 -18.02 -7.72 1.07
N ASN A 103 -17.69 -8.88 0.50
CA ASN A 103 -16.88 -9.02 -0.71
C ASN A 103 -15.45 -8.46 -0.60
N VAL A 104 -14.89 -8.37 0.61
CA VAL A 104 -13.50 -8.01 0.87
C VAL A 104 -12.87 -8.99 1.86
N LEU A 105 -11.54 -9.15 1.79
CA LEU A 105 -10.78 -9.83 2.84
C LEU A 105 -10.43 -8.85 3.94
N ASN A 106 -10.90 -9.15 5.15
CA ASN A 106 -10.61 -8.43 6.37
C ASN A 106 -9.45 -9.14 7.07
N PHE A 107 -8.30 -8.45 7.15
CA PHE A 107 -7.14 -8.91 7.90
C PHE A 107 -6.90 -7.97 9.08
N THR A 108 -7.17 -8.50 10.28
CA THR A 108 -7.05 -7.77 11.53
C THR A 108 -6.16 -8.51 12.49
N GLY A 109 -5.53 -7.80 13.41
CA GLY A 109 -4.69 -8.43 14.40
C GLY A 109 -3.69 -7.47 14.97
N VAL A 110 -2.61 -8.05 15.49
CA VAL A 110 -1.56 -7.28 16.10
C VAL A 110 -0.21 -7.95 15.98
N CYS A 111 0.77 -7.16 15.56
CA CYS A 111 2.18 -7.52 15.60
C CYS A 111 2.75 -7.11 16.96
N ARG A 112 3.28 -8.07 17.71
CA ARG A 112 3.91 -7.85 19.03
C ARG A 112 5.40 -8.12 18.96
N ILE A 113 6.14 -7.60 19.93
CA ILE A 113 7.53 -8.00 20.13
C ILE A 113 7.61 -9.48 20.53
N VAL A 114 8.45 -10.23 19.82
CA VAL A 114 8.87 -11.59 20.18
C VAL A 114 9.88 -11.48 21.32
N PRO A 115 9.58 -11.96 22.55
CA PRO A 115 10.42 -11.71 23.72
C PRO A 115 11.86 -12.21 23.58
N SER A 116 12.05 -13.38 22.96
CA SER A 116 13.36 -14.00 22.77
C SER A 116 14.24 -13.24 21.77
N LEU A 117 13.62 -12.62 20.76
CA LEU A 117 14.33 -11.92 19.68
C LEU A 117 14.46 -10.41 19.95
N LYS A 118 13.62 -9.86 20.85
CA LYS A 118 13.50 -8.41 21.10
C LYS A 118 13.22 -7.62 19.81
N ALA A 119 12.48 -8.23 18.90
CA ALA A 119 12.11 -7.68 17.60
C ALA A 119 10.61 -7.91 17.34
N PRO A 120 9.95 -7.10 16.51
CA PRO A 120 8.58 -7.35 16.08
C PRO A 120 8.44 -8.72 15.42
N GLY A 121 7.36 -9.42 15.73
CA GLY A 121 6.98 -10.67 15.05
C GLY A 121 6.18 -10.40 13.77
N PHE A 122 5.37 -11.38 13.38
CA PHE A 122 4.52 -11.27 12.19
C PHE A 122 3.15 -11.91 12.34
N ILE A 123 2.24 -11.55 11.45
CA ILE A 123 1.00 -12.29 11.16
C ILE A 123 0.78 -12.27 9.65
N THR A 124 0.10 -13.28 9.11
CA THR A 124 -0.27 -13.31 7.70
C THR A 124 -1.75 -13.60 7.49
N ALA A 125 -2.29 -13.01 6.44
CA ALA A 125 -3.40 -13.58 5.69
C ALA A 125 -2.81 -14.33 4.49
N GLN A 126 -2.95 -15.64 4.44
CA GLN A 126 -2.34 -16.45 3.39
C GLN A 126 -3.33 -17.41 2.75
N THR A 127 -3.15 -17.66 1.45
CA THR A 127 -3.90 -18.69 0.75
C THR A 127 -3.55 -20.08 1.29
N SER A 128 -4.55 -20.96 1.38
CA SER A 128 -4.41 -22.33 1.90
C SER A 128 -4.86 -23.43 0.93
N ASP A 129 -5.42 -23.08 -0.21
CA ASP A 129 -5.73 -24.02 -1.29
C ASP A 129 -4.51 -24.29 -2.20
N PHE A 130 -4.74 -25.07 -3.25
CA PHE A 130 -3.73 -25.43 -4.25
C PHE A 130 -4.19 -25.08 -5.67
N LYS A 131 -5.12 -24.13 -5.81
CA LYS A 131 -5.65 -23.74 -7.12
C LYS A 131 -4.58 -23.10 -7.98
N SER A 132 -4.76 -23.21 -9.30
CA SER A 132 -3.93 -22.50 -10.27
C SER A 132 -4.24 -21.01 -10.24
N TRP A 133 -3.22 -20.21 -10.53
CA TRP A 133 -3.33 -18.77 -10.65
C TRP A 133 -3.34 -18.33 -12.11
N PRO A 134 -4.04 -17.24 -12.45
CA PRO A 134 -3.94 -16.59 -13.76
C PRO A 134 -2.50 -16.19 -14.10
N ASP A 135 -2.17 -16.27 -15.38
CA ASP A 135 -0.82 -16.02 -15.87
C ASP A 135 -0.57 -14.53 -16.14
N VAL A 136 0.26 -13.92 -15.30
CA VAL A 136 0.66 -12.50 -15.35
C VAL A 136 2.09 -12.29 -15.84
N SER A 137 2.67 -13.28 -16.55
CA SER A 137 4.05 -13.18 -17.07
C SER A 137 4.28 -11.99 -18.02
N GLY A 138 3.25 -11.58 -18.76
CA GLY A 138 3.25 -10.40 -19.63
C GLY A 138 2.79 -9.10 -18.96
N CYS A 139 2.65 -9.07 -17.62
CA CYS A 139 2.28 -7.86 -16.88
C CYS A 139 3.52 -7.13 -16.35
N LYS A 140 3.40 -5.82 -16.17
CA LYS A 140 4.45 -5.00 -15.53
C LYS A 140 4.61 -5.30 -14.03
N GLY A 141 3.53 -5.70 -13.38
CA GLY A 141 3.50 -6.01 -11.96
C GLY A 141 2.10 -6.35 -11.49
N ILE A 142 1.89 -6.30 -10.17
CA ILE A 142 0.57 -6.43 -9.55
C ILE A 142 0.10 -5.12 -8.92
N THR A 143 -1.21 -4.93 -8.88
CA THR A 143 -1.87 -3.85 -8.14
C THR A 143 -2.73 -4.45 -7.04
N ILE A 144 -2.73 -3.81 -5.88
CA ILE A 144 -3.56 -4.19 -4.73
C ILE A 144 -4.53 -3.05 -4.47
N LYS A 145 -5.83 -3.32 -4.57
CA LYS A 145 -6.86 -2.39 -4.13
C LYS A 145 -7.21 -2.70 -2.68
N ALA A 146 -6.85 -1.79 -1.77
CA ALA A 146 -6.97 -2.01 -0.35
C ALA A 146 -7.26 -0.70 0.42
N LYS A 147 -7.73 -0.87 1.65
CA LYS A 147 -7.96 0.20 2.63
C LYS A 147 -7.45 -0.25 3.99
N ALA A 148 -6.61 0.55 4.63
CA ALA A 148 -6.23 0.35 6.03
C ALA A 148 -6.99 1.30 6.96
N ASN A 149 -7.13 0.91 8.23
CA ASN A 149 -7.73 1.76 9.27
C ASN A 149 -6.69 2.60 10.04
N SER A 150 -5.40 2.27 9.90
CA SER A 150 -4.27 3.01 10.48
C SER A 150 -3.13 3.08 9.48
N ASP A 151 -2.12 3.90 9.81
CA ASP A 151 -0.87 4.07 9.07
C ASP A 151 0.18 2.98 9.40
N TYR A 152 -0.27 1.78 9.78
CA TYR A 152 0.64 0.65 10.04
C TYR A 152 1.54 0.39 8.83
N SER A 153 2.86 0.52 9.03
CA SER A 153 3.84 0.51 7.94
C SER A 153 4.47 -0.85 7.67
N GLY A 154 4.10 -1.89 8.43
CA GLY A 154 4.68 -3.23 8.29
C GLY A 154 4.02 -4.12 7.23
N TYR A 155 3.19 -3.56 6.34
CA TYR A 155 2.48 -4.33 5.33
C TYR A 155 3.40 -4.80 4.20
N ARG A 156 3.36 -6.10 3.90
CA ARG A 156 4.03 -6.68 2.72
C ARG A 156 3.11 -7.65 2.01
N ILE A 157 3.37 -7.85 0.72
CA ILE A 157 2.75 -8.91 -0.06
C ILE A 157 3.84 -9.88 -0.52
N SER A 158 3.56 -11.17 -0.50
CA SER A 158 4.41 -12.17 -1.13
C SER A 158 3.62 -13.19 -1.94
N PHE A 159 4.31 -13.80 -2.92
CA PHE A 159 3.77 -14.87 -3.75
C PHE A 159 4.89 -15.80 -4.20
N GLY A 160 4.54 -16.97 -4.72
CA GLY A 160 5.53 -17.92 -5.22
C GLY A 160 6.22 -18.73 -4.14
N ARG A 161 7.21 -19.51 -4.60
CA ARG A 161 8.03 -20.41 -3.77
C ARG A 161 9.51 -20.27 -4.08
N GLY A 162 9.92 -19.13 -4.66
CA GLY A 162 11.33 -18.79 -4.87
C GLY A 162 12.10 -18.89 -3.56
N HIS A 163 13.31 -19.41 -3.62
CA HIS A 163 14.19 -19.56 -2.45
C HIS A 163 15.63 -19.61 -2.96
N PRO A 164 16.34 -18.48 -2.98
CA PRO A 164 17.64 -18.39 -3.59
C PRO A 164 18.69 -19.11 -2.75
N ILE A 165 19.75 -19.61 -3.40
CA ILE A 165 20.91 -20.16 -2.68
C ILE A 165 21.51 -19.06 -1.81
N GLY A 166 21.69 -19.36 -0.52
CA GLY A 166 22.19 -18.39 0.47
C GLY A 166 21.10 -17.50 1.08
N GLY A 167 19.84 -17.65 0.68
CA GLY A 167 18.70 -17.01 1.31
C GLY A 167 18.48 -17.46 2.76
N LYS A 168 17.72 -16.66 3.52
CA LYS A 168 17.36 -16.99 4.90
C LYS A 168 16.41 -18.19 4.93
N PHE A 169 16.50 -19.01 5.97
CA PHE A 169 15.83 -20.32 6.03
C PHE A 169 14.31 -20.26 5.85
N PHE A 170 13.63 -19.24 6.37
CA PHE A 170 12.18 -19.09 6.25
C PHE A 170 11.75 -18.09 5.15
N ALA A 171 12.70 -17.50 4.42
CA ALA A 171 12.41 -16.54 3.35
C ALA A 171 12.04 -17.26 2.05
N TYR A 172 10.75 -17.58 1.90
CA TYR A 172 10.19 -18.17 0.67
C TYR A 172 9.26 -17.23 -0.07
N GLY A 173 9.37 -17.25 -1.39
CA GLY A 173 8.56 -16.45 -2.29
C GLY A 173 9.12 -15.06 -2.48
N TYR A 174 8.65 -14.42 -3.54
CA TYR A 174 8.97 -13.05 -3.89
C TYR A 174 8.12 -12.12 -3.03
N LYS A 175 8.77 -11.18 -2.33
CA LYS A 175 8.15 -10.29 -1.36
C LYS A 175 8.41 -8.82 -1.73
N SER A 176 7.43 -7.97 -1.48
CA SER A 176 7.55 -6.53 -1.61
C SER A 176 6.73 -5.80 -0.54
N HIS A 177 7.20 -4.62 -0.15
CA HIS A 177 6.47 -3.72 0.75
C HIS A 177 5.36 -2.99 -0.01
N PHE A 178 4.25 -2.70 0.66
CA PHE A 178 3.22 -1.82 0.13
C PHE A 178 2.57 -1.00 1.25
N ALA A 179 2.13 0.21 0.91
CA ALA A 179 1.43 1.11 1.83
C ALA A 179 0.01 1.36 1.30
N PRO A 180 -1.03 0.72 1.87
CA PRO A 180 -2.42 0.93 1.45
C PRO A 180 -2.91 2.34 1.80
N SER A 181 -3.96 2.80 1.12
CA SER A 181 -4.64 4.04 1.49
C SER A 181 -5.33 3.91 2.86
N VAL A 182 -5.27 4.97 3.66
CA VAL A 182 -5.92 5.00 4.99
C VAL A 182 -7.32 5.60 4.86
N GLY A 183 -8.31 4.94 5.44
CA GLY A 183 -9.70 5.43 5.53
C GLY A 183 -10.51 5.34 4.23
N SER A 184 -9.90 5.05 3.08
CA SER A 184 -10.59 4.81 1.81
C SER A 184 -9.86 3.76 0.97
N PHE A 185 -10.58 3.07 0.08
CA PHE A 185 -9.95 2.13 -0.86
C PHE A 185 -9.13 2.89 -1.90
N GLY A 186 -7.88 2.48 -2.06
CA GLY A 186 -6.98 2.94 -3.11
C GLY A 186 -6.18 1.79 -3.69
N SER A 187 -5.61 2.01 -4.87
CA SER A 187 -4.77 1.03 -5.56
C SER A 187 -3.29 1.33 -5.34
N VAL A 188 -2.52 0.32 -4.94
CA VAL A 188 -1.06 0.37 -4.83
C VAL A 188 -0.46 -0.47 -5.94
N TYR A 189 0.34 0.16 -6.81
CA TYR A 189 0.98 -0.49 -7.95
C TYR A 189 2.38 -0.96 -7.56
N LEU A 190 2.62 -2.26 -7.68
CA LEU A 190 3.86 -2.94 -7.33
C LEU A 190 4.46 -3.58 -8.60
N PRO A 191 5.35 -2.87 -9.33
CA PRO A 191 6.16 -3.46 -10.40
C PRO A 191 6.85 -4.74 -9.94
N PHE A 192 6.98 -5.74 -10.81
CA PHE A 192 7.71 -6.98 -10.45
C PHE A 192 9.17 -6.73 -10.06
N GLU A 193 9.76 -5.64 -10.54
CA GLU A 193 11.12 -5.20 -10.17
C GLU A 193 11.27 -4.80 -8.70
N GLN A 194 10.17 -4.49 -8.00
CA GLN A 194 10.17 -4.19 -6.56
C GLN A 194 10.09 -5.43 -5.68
N PHE A 195 9.93 -6.61 -6.26
CA PHE A 195 9.90 -7.86 -5.54
C PHE A 195 11.30 -8.48 -5.49
N THR A 196 11.58 -9.21 -4.42
CA THR A 196 12.76 -10.06 -4.31
C THR A 196 12.41 -11.35 -3.57
N ASP A 197 13.04 -12.48 -3.93
CA ASP A 197 13.02 -13.70 -3.11
C ASP A 197 14.19 -13.77 -2.11
N PHE A 198 15.08 -12.76 -2.09
CA PHE A 198 16.18 -12.63 -1.14
C PHE A 198 15.92 -11.53 -0.12
N TRP A 199 15.16 -11.89 0.93
CA TRP A 199 14.77 -10.99 2.01
C TRP A 199 15.06 -11.62 3.39
N ASP A 200 15.09 -10.77 4.41
CA ASP A 200 15.37 -11.17 5.79
C ASP A 200 14.10 -11.68 6.48
N ASP A 201 14.12 -12.91 6.98
CA ASP A 201 12.94 -13.57 7.55
C ASP A 201 12.52 -13.07 8.94
N ALA A 202 13.31 -12.19 9.57
CA ALA A 202 12.93 -11.51 10.81
C ALA A 202 12.26 -10.15 10.56
N THR A 203 12.65 -9.44 9.50
CA THR A 203 12.19 -8.06 9.25
C THR A 203 11.26 -7.93 8.04
N GLY A 204 11.38 -8.85 7.07
CA GLY A 204 10.77 -8.77 5.74
C GLY A 204 11.48 -7.83 4.77
N GLU A 205 12.59 -7.21 5.18
CA GLU A 205 13.36 -6.28 4.34
C GLU A 205 14.19 -7.03 3.28
N PRO A 206 14.38 -6.46 2.08
CA PRO A 206 15.25 -7.04 1.06
C PRO A 206 16.70 -7.07 1.56
N ILE A 207 17.39 -8.21 1.37
CA ILE A 207 18.84 -8.32 1.55
C ILE A 207 19.53 -8.04 0.21
N HIS A 208 18.98 -8.57 -0.87
CA HIS A 208 19.31 -8.22 -2.25
C HIS A 208 18.04 -7.95 -3.02
N THR A 209 18.08 -6.96 -3.90
CA THR A 209 16.94 -6.54 -4.71
C THR A 209 17.01 -7.14 -6.12
N CYS A 210 15.86 -7.27 -6.75
CA CYS A 210 15.77 -7.61 -8.17
C CYS A 210 16.49 -6.58 -9.06
N ALA A 211 16.45 -5.29 -8.69
CA ALA A 211 17.16 -4.22 -9.40
C ALA A 211 18.69 -4.39 -9.35
N GLU A 212 19.24 -4.90 -8.25
CA GLU A 212 20.67 -5.20 -8.13
C GLU A 212 21.07 -6.47 -8.89
N ASN A 213 20.21 -7.49 -8.90
CA ASN A 213 20.46 -8.74 -9.58
C ASN A 213 19.16 -9.39 -10.06
N ALA A 214 19.06 -9.57 -11.38
CA ALA A 214 17.90 -10.14 -12.04
C ALA A 214 17.56 -11.57 -11.58
N ALA A 215 18.51 -12.29 -10.98
CA ALA A 215 18.29 -13.62 -10.42
C ALA A 215 17.29 -13.64 -9.25
N TYR A 216 17.04 -12.49 -8.61
CA TYR A 216 16.09 -12.37 -7.50
C TYR A 216 14.72 -11.80 -7.93
N CYS A 217 14.56 -11.49 -9.21
CA CYS A 217 13.28 -11.04 -9.76
C CYS A 217 12.28 -12.20 -9.88
N PRO A 218 10.97 -11.93 -9.80
CA PRO A 218 9.93 -12.91 -10.12
C PRO A 218 10.15 -13.57 -11.48
N ASP A 219 10.48 -14.86 -11.47
CA ASP A 219 10.70 -15.64 -12.69
C ASP A 219 9.39 -15.88 -13.46
N ASP A 220 9.50 -16.15 -14.76
CA ASP A 220 8.34 -16.35 -15.65
C ASP A 220 7.45 -17.51 -15.22
N LYS A 221 8.03 -18.62 -14.73
CA LYS A 221 7.28 -19.78 -14.28
C LYS A 221 6.41 -19.44 -13.06
N THR A 222 6.92 -18.61 -12.16
CA THR A 222 6.18 -18.10 -11.02
C THR A 222 5.11 -17.10 -11.46
N LYS A 223 5.41 -16.18 -12.38
CA LYS A 223 4.38 -15.24 -12.91
C LYS A 223 3.27 -15.95 -13.69
N GLN A 224 3.58 -17.08 -14.34
CA GLN A 224 2.59 -17.91 -15.03
C GLN A 224 1.64 -18.63 -14.08
N ASN A 225 2.09 -18.92 -12.86
CA ASN A 225 1.27 -19.51 -11.83
C ASN A 225 1.92 -19.27 -10.46
N MET A 226 1.42 -18.25 -9.73
CA MET A 226 2.00 -17.77 -8.47
C MET A 226 2.05 -18.82 -7.36
N LYS A 227 1.26 -19.90 -7.43
CA LYS A 227 1.14 -20.97 -6.42
C LYS A 227 0.58 -20.55 -5.06
N THR A 228 0.97 -19.40 -4.55
CA THR A 228 0.64 -18.88 -3.22
C THR A 228 0.50 -17.37 -3.29
N MET A 229 -0.26 -16.81 -2.37
CA MET A 229 -0.25 -15.38 -2.07
C MET A 229 -0.40 -15.18 -0.57
N SER A 230 0.26 -14.15 -0.04
CA SER A 230 0.19 -13.80 1.38
C SER A 230 0.29 -12.30 1.58
N ILE A 231 -0.60 -11.74 2.39
CA ILE A 231 -0.50 -10.39 2.95
C ILE A 231 0.08 -10.52 4.35
N TRP A 232 1.18 -9.84 4.59
CA TRP A 232 1.93 -9.86 5.83
C TRP A 232 1.72 -8.55 6.57
N ALA A 233 1.67 -8.64 7.89
CA ALA A 233 2.08 -7.56 8.77
C ALA A 233 3.26 -8.08 9.57
N GLU A 234 4.42 -7.45 9.44
CA GLU A 234 5.68 -7.96 10.02
C GLU A 234 6.69 -6.82 10.19
N GLY A 235 7.70 -7.02 11.03
CA GLY A 235 8.83 -6.07 11.18
C GLY A 235 8.50 -4.75 11.88
N VAL A 236 7.21 -4.50 12.20
CA VAL A 236 6.73 -3.33 12.94
C VAL A 236 5.73 -3.78 14.01
N GLU A 237 5.95 -3.39 15.26
CA GLU A 237 4.96 -3.60 16.34
C GLU A 237 3.78 -2.65 16.14
N GLY A 238 2.55 -3.16 16.22
CA GLY A 238 1.37 -2.33 16.07
C GLY A 238 0.11 -3.11 15.72
N GLU A 239 -1.02 -2.46 15.93
CA GLU A 239 -2.34 -2.97 15.54
C GLU A 239 -2.47 -2.96 14.01
N VAL A 240 -3.04 -4.04 13.49
CA VAL A 240 -3.17 -4.33 12.06
C VAL A 240 -4.64 -4.35 11.73
N SER A 241 -5.06 -3.59 10.72
CA SER A 241 -6.42 -3.62 10.22
C SER A 241 -6.46 -3.13 8.77
N ILE A 242 -6.60 -4.09 7.85
CA ILE A 242 -6.65 -3.85 6.40
C ILE A 242 -7.77 -4.65 5.75
N GLU A 243 -8.46 -4.02 4.82
CA GLU A 243 -9.43 -4.60 3.91
C GLU A 243 -8.81 -4.68 2.52
N ILE A 244 -8.79 -5.87 1.93
CA ILE A 244 -8.36 -6.11 0.54
C ILE A 244 -9.60 -6.32 -0.31
N ASP A 245 -9.77 -5.50 -1.34
CA ASP A 245 -10.84 -5.63 -2.32
C ASP A 245 -10.44 -6.57 -3.45
N SER A 246 -9.24 -6.38 -4.00
CA SER A 246 -8.75 -7.19 -5.11
C SER A 246 -7.23 -7.09 -5.30
N VAL A 247 -6.70 -8.10 -6.00
CA VAL A 247 -5.33 -8.11 -6.53
C VAL A 247 -5.40 -8.43 -8.02
N SER A 248 -4.70 -7.67 -8.85
CA SER A 248 -4.68 -7.84 -10.31
C SER A 248 -3.26 -7.66 -10.86
N GLY A 249 -2.92 -8.34 -11.95
CA GLY A 249 -1.82 -7.91 -12.82
C GLY A 249 -2.22 -6.62 -13.56
N TYR A 250 -1.29 -5.69 -13.74
CA TYR A 250 -1.54 -4.42 -14.43
C TYR A 250 -0.57 -4.19 -15.60
N SER A 251 -1.00 -3.36 -16.55
CA SER A 251 -0.28 -3.10 -17.80
C SER A 251 0.15 -4.39 -18.46
N CYS A 252 -0.77 -5.34 -18.57
CA CYS A 252 -0.51 -6.63 -19.19
C CYS A 252 -0.51 -6.49 -20.71
N GLU A 253 0.35 -7.27 -21.36
CA GLU A 253 0.32 -7.43 -22.81
C GLU A 253 -0.79 -8.41 -23.18
N ALA A 254 -1.47 -8.14 -24.31
CA ALA A 254 -2.43 -9.08 -24.86
C ALA A 254 -1.69 -10.37 -25.27
N LYS A 255 -2.21 -11.52 -24.82
CA LYS A 255 -1.68 -12.83 -25.19
C LYS A 255 -2.37 -13.39 -26.42
#